data_AF-A0A7R9WC62-F1
#
_entry.id   AF-A0A7R9WC62-F1
#
_cell.length_a   1.000
_cell.length_b   1.000
_cell.length_c   1.000
_cell.angle_alpha   90.00
_cell.angle_beta   90.00
_cell.angle_gamma   90.00
#
_symmetry.space_group_name_H-M   'P 1'
#
loop_
_entity.id
_entity.type
_entity.pdbx_description
1 polymer ?
#
loop_
_entity_poly.entity_id
_entity_poly.type
_entity_poly.pdbx_seq_one_letter_code
_entity_poly.pdbx_strand_id
1 'polypeptide(L)'
;ISFLIAMTDDVWVRDNGPIFVRDSSSDGQLVVQNWRFNGWGRKADSHLCDQVPKAVSASLGVPCIDVPMVNEGGSVELDGRGTLMAKRSSILNSNRNPNWTQGDAEAYFRHYLGVT
;
A
#
# COMPACT_ATOMS: atom_id res chain seq x y z
N ILE A 1 -2.21 9.50 23.72
CA ILE A 1 -2.73 9.68 22.35
C ILE A 1 -1.94 10.81 21.73
N SER A 2 -1.30 10.58 20.58
CA SER A 2 -0.54 11.58 19.85
C SER A 2 -1.28 11.89 18.55
N PHE A 3 -1.16 13.12 18.06
CA PHE A 3 -1.84 13.57 16.85
C PHE A 3 -0.82 13.92 15.78
N LEU A 4 -1.07 13.45 14.56
CA LEU A 4 -0.42 13.89 13.34
C LEU A 4 -1.50 14.55 12.47
N ILE A 5 -1.29 15.80 12.10
CA ILE A 5 -2.25 16.53 11.25
C ILE A 5 -1.80 16.37 9.80
N ALA A 6 -2.65 15.72 9.00
CA ALA A 6 -2.46 15.56 7.57
C ALA A 6 -3.81 15.74 6.87
N MET A 7 -3.78 16.38 5.70
CA MET A 7 -4.96 16.54 4.86
C MET A 7 -5.28 15.20 4.18
N THR A 8 -6.56 14.87 4.09
CA THR A 8 -7.06 13.65 3.45
C THR A 8 -8.46 13.92 2.90
N ASP A 9 -8.81 13.29 1.78
CA ASP A 9 -10.15 13.39 1.19
C ASP A 9 -11.15 12.47 1.87
N ASP A 10 -10.68 11.40 2.53
CA ASP A 10 -11.52 10.41 3.21
C ASP A 10 -10.82 9.79 4.44
N VAL A 11 -11.52 8.97 5.22
CA VAL A 11 -11.07 8.50 6.55
C VAL A 11 -10.44 7.08 6.53
N TRP A 12 -10.32 6.45 5.35
CA TRP A 12 -9.97 5.04 5.22
C TRP A 12 -8.46 4.79 5.26
N VAL A 13 -7.83 5.06 6.41
CA VAL A 13 -6.38 4.83 6.61
C VAL A 13 -5.94 3.38 6.41
N ARG A 14 -6.87 2.42 6.47
CA ARG A 14 -6.61 1.03 6.08
C ARG A 14 -6.21 0.92 4.60
N ASP A 15 -6.77 1.76 3.74
CA ASP A 15 -6.64 1.64 2.29
C ASP A 15 -5.61 2.61 1.71
N ASN A 16 -5.54 3.83 2.23
CA ASN A 16 -4.62 4.88 1.77
C ASN A 16 -3.44 5.14 2.72
N GLY A 17 -3.38 4.44 3.85
CA GLY A 17 -2.36 4.65 4.87
C GLY A 17 -1.07 3.84 4.64
N PRO A 18 -0.09 4.02 5.52
CA PRO A 18 1.23 3.38 5.38
C PRO A 18 1.14 1.86 5.54
N ILE A 19 1.75 1.13 4.60
CA ILE A 19 2.04 -0.30 4.78
C ILE A 19 3.47 -0.44 5.30
N PHE A 20 3.61 -0.91 6.53
CA PHE A 20 4.91 -1.14 7.16
C PHE A 20 5.47 -2.50 6.79
N VAL A 21 6.75 -2.55 6.42
CA VAL A 21 7.48 -3.78 6.13
C VAL A 21 8.85 -3.77 6.79
N ARG A 22 9.47 -4.95 6.91
CA ARG A 22 10.89 -5.06 7.23
C ARG A 22 11.66 -5.44 5.97
N ASP A 23 12.64 -4.62 5.61
CA ASP A 23 13.49 -4.87 4.46
C ASP A 23 14.50 -5.99 4.78
N SER A 24 14.37 -7.12 4.09
CA SER A 24 15.25 -8.28 4.24
C SER A 24 16.65 -8.04 3.70
N SER A 25 16.85 -7.04 2.84
CA SER A 25 18.16 -6.65 2.32
C SER A 25 18.94 -5.71 3.26
N SER A 26 18.27 -5.15 4.28
CA SER A 26 18.82 -4.12 5.18
C SER A 26 18.70 -4.50 6.65
N ASP A 27 19.11 -5.71 7.03
CA ASP A 27 19.08 -6.22 8.42
C ASP A 27 17.72 -6.04 9.12
N GLY A 28 16.61 -6.13 8.36
CA GLY A 28 15.26 -5.99 8.89
C GLY A 28 14.85 -4.54 9.22
N GLN A 29 15.49 -3.54 8.61
CA GLN A 29 15.13 -2.12 8.71
C GLN A 29 13.61 -1.95 8.47
N LEU A 30 12.95 -1.23 9.37
CA LEU A 30 11.55 -0.87 9.20
C LEU A 30 11.44 0.17 8.07
N VAL A 31 10.53 -0.06 7.14
CA VAL A 31 10.28 0.82 5.99
C VAL A 31 8.77 1.00 5.83
N VAL A 32 8.34 2.21 5.43
CA VAL A 32 6.98 2.49 4.99
C VAL A 32 6.91 2.36 3.47
N GLN A 33 5.90 1.65 2.99
CA GLN A 33 5.53 1.63 1.58
C GLN A 33 4.33 2.53 1.34
N ASN A 34 4.51 3.46 0.41
CA ASN A 34 3.45 4.31 -0.12
C ASN A 34 2.94 3.71 -1.43
N TRP A 35 1.88 2.91 -1.33
CA TRP A 35 1.19 2.36 -2.50
C TRP A 35 0.28 3.42 -3.10
N ARG A 36 0.08 3.38 -4.42
CA ARG A 36 -0.82 4.35 -5.06
C ARG A 36 -2.26 4.08 -4.63
N PHE A 37 -2.98 5.14 -4.32
CA PHE A 37 -4.41 5.10 -4.02
C PHE A 37 -5.19 5.98 -5.00
N ASN A 38 -6.28 5.45 -5.55
CA ASN A 38 -7.06 6.13 -6.59
C ASN A 38 -8.55 6.25 -6.26
N GLY A 39 -8.94 6.15 -4.99
CA GLY A 39 -10.36 6.21 -4.60
C GLY A 39 -11.15 5.00 -5.09
N TRP A 40 -10.60 3.79 -4.91
CA TRP A 40 -11.17 2.51 -5.32
C TRP A 40 -11.64 2.43 -6.78
N GLY A 41 -10.85 2.99 -7.67
CA GLY A 41 -11.14 3.08 -9.10
C GLY A 41 -11.86 4.36 -9.49
N ARG A 42 -11.41 5.50 -8.93
CA ARG A 42 -11.94 6.85 -9.16
C ARG A 42 -13.41 7.01 -8.79
N LYS A 43 -13.85 6.29 -7.76
CA LYS A 43 -15.23 6.40 -7.22
C LYS A 43 -15.35 7.50 -6.17
N ALA A 44 -14.23 7.96 -5.62
CA ALA A 44 -14.13 9.05 -4.68
C ALA A 44 -12.87 9.88 -4.98
N ASP A 45 -12.84 11.11 -4.48
CA ASP A 45 -11.66 11.96 -4.53
C ASP A 45 -10.54 11.35 -3.67
N SER A 46 -9.31 11.45 -4.15
CA SER A 46 -8.15 10.82 -3.50
C SER A 46 -6.84 11.60 -3.65
N HIS A 47 -6.94 12.87 -4.02
CA HIS A 47 -5.81 13.76 -4.31
C HIS A 47 -4.89 13.99 -3.10
N LEU A 48 -5.45 13.99 -1.89
CA LEU A 48 -4.75 14.24 -0.63
C LEU A 48 -4.31 12.93 0.06
N CYS A 49 -4.92 11.81 -0.30
CA CYS A 49 -4.72 10.51 0.34
C CYS A 49 -3.32 9.91 0.12
N ASP A 50 -2.73 10.06 -1.07
CA ASP A 50 -1.39 9.54 -1.44
C ASP A 50 -0.24 10.14 -0.59
N GLN A 51 -0.51 11.19 0.20
CA GLN A 51 0.49 11.83 1.06
C GLN A 51 0.47 11.30 2.50
N VAL A 52 -0.58 10.57 2.90
CA VAL A 52 -0.72 10.06 4.27
C VAL A 52 0.45 9.16 4.68
N PRO A 53 0.91 8.18 3.86
CA PRO A 53 2.04 7.34 4.23
C PRO A 53 3.34 8.13 4.42
N LYS A 54 3.56 9.17 3.60
CA LYS A 54 4.74 10.05 3.67
C LYS A 54 4.73 10.90 4.94
N ALA A 55 3.58 11.45 5.31
CA ALA A 55 3.41 12.20 6.55
C ALA A 55 3.71 11.32 7.78
N VAL A 56 3.21 10.07 7.78
CA VAL A 56 3.48 9.12 8.87
C VAL A 56 4.95 8.73 8.92
N SER A 57 5.56 8.40 7.78
CA SER A 57 6.98 8.10 7.67
C SER A 57 7.86 9.23 8.23
N ALA A 58 7.60 10.47 7.80
CA ALA A 58 8.35 11.65 8.27
C ALA A 58 8.20 11.86 9.77
N SER A 59 6.98 11.71 10.31
CA SER A 59 6.72 11.84 11.75
C SER A 59 7.42 10.76 12.58
N LEU A 60 7.70 9.59 12.02
CA LEU A 60 8.33 8.46 12.71
C LEU A 60 9.85 8.38 12.44
N GLY A 61 10.39 9.15 11.50
CA GLY A 61 11.79 9.04 11.06
C GLY A 61 12.10 7.72 10.36
N VAL A 62 11.09 7.10 9.74
CA VAL A 62 11.20 5.80 9.05
C VAL A 62 11.31 6.04 7.54
N PRO A 63 12.22 5.38 6.80
CA PRO A 63 12.28 5.52 5.34
C PRO A 63 10.94 5.21 4.66
N CYS A 64 10.62 5.94 3.59
CA CYS A 64 9.44 5.68 2.76
C CYS A 64 9.85 5.39 1.32
N ILE A 65 9.25 4.37 0.72
CA ILE A 65 9.39 4.07 -0.70
C ILE A 65 8.04 4.20 -1.41
N ASP A 66 8.04 4.77 -2.62
CA ASP A 66 6.84 4.85 -3.46
C ASP A 66 6.72 3.56 -4.27
N VAL A 67 5.56 2.89 -4.17
CA VAL A 67 5.23 1.69 -4.94
C VAL A 67 4.26 2.08 -6.05
N PRO A 68 4.58 1.85 -7.34
CA PRO A 68 3.79 2.38 -8.46
C PRO A 68 2.48 1.64 -8.71
N MET A 69 2.25 0.51 -8.05
CA MET A 69 0.99 -0.23 -8.13
C MET A 69 -0.12 0.49 -7.36
N VAL A 70 -1.30 0.61 -7.96
CA VAL A 70 -2.53 0.95 -7.23
C VAL A 70 -2.94 -0.25 -6.41
N ASN A 71 -2.90 -0.12 -5.08
CA ASN A 71 -3.27 -1.18 -4.16
C ASN A 71 -3.79 -0.57 -2.86
N GLU A 72 -4.88 -1.11 -2.34
CA GLU A 72 -5.39 -0.73 -1.02
C GLU A 72 -4.92 -1.73 0.04
N GLY A 73 -4.50 -1.25 1.21
CA GLY A 73 -4.13 -2.11 2.33
C GLY A 73 -5.25 -3.04 2.79
N GLY A 74 -6.53 -2.66 2.66
CA GLY A 74 -7.67 -3.53 2.95
C GLY A 74 -7.97 -4.59 1.89
N SER A 75 -7.26 -4.60 0.76
CA SER A 75 -7.49 -5.56 -0.33
C SER A 75 -6.67 -6.85 -0.21
N VAL A 76 -5.73 -6.90 0.75
CA VAL A 76 -4.82 -8.01 1.00
C VAL A 76 -4.73 -8.33 2.49
N GLU A 77 -4.49 -9.59 2.83
CA GLU A 77 -4.21 -10.06 4.19
C GLU A 77 -2.98 -10.99 4.14
N LEU A 78 -2.07 -10.89 5.12
CA LEU A 78 -0.83 -11.68 5.16
C LEU A 78 -0.70 -12.47 6.45
N ASP A 79 -0.13 -13.68 6.37
CA ASP A 79 0.13 -14.52 7.55
C ASP A 79 1.51 -14.28 8.20
N GLY A 80 2.35 -13.45 7.58
CA GLY A 80 3.73 -13.18 8.01
C GLY A 80 4.73 -14.31 7.72
N ARG A 81 4.33 -15.33 6.94
CA ARG A 81 5.13 -16.52 6.58
C ARG A 81 5.17 -16.76 5.07
N GLY A 82 4.84 -15.75 4.27
CA GLY A 82 4.87 -15.80 2.81
C GLY A 82 3.51 -16.02 2.16
N THR A 83 2.43 -16.24 2.94
CA THR A 83 1.08 -16.38 2.38
C THR A 83 0.36 -15.04 2.33
N LEU A 84 -0.30 -14.77 1.19
CA LEU A 84 -1.20 -13.63 1.03
C LEU A 84 -2.55 -14.08 0.51
N MET A 85 -3.61 -13.53 1.09
CA MET A 85 -4.98 -13.69 0.65
C MET A 85 -5.47 -12.39 0.02
N ALA A 86 -6.05 -12.48 -1.18
CA ALA A 86 -6.63 -11.34 -1.88
C ALA A 86 -7.75 -11.79 -2.82
N LYS A 87 -8.59 -10.84 -3.25
CA LYS A 87 -9.71 -11.11 -4.14
C LYS A 87 -9.37 -10.65 -5.56
N ARG A 88 -9.42 -11.57 -6.53
CA ARG A 88 -9.10 -11.27 -7.95
C ARG A 88 -9.90 -10.09 -8.51
N SER A 89 -11.17 -9.93 -8.16
CA SER A 89 -11.97 -8.80 -8.66
C SER A 89 -11.63 -7.44 -8.03
N SER A 90 -10.78 -7.42 -7.00
CA SER A 90 -10.21 -6.18 -6.47
C SER A 90 -8.89 -5.92 -7.19
N ILE A 91 -7.94 -6.85 -7.06
CA ILE A 91 -6.56 -6.69 -7.55
C ILE A 91 -6.49 -6.55 -9.07
N LEU A 92 -7.25 -7.37 -9.81
CA LEU A 92 -7.24 -7.42 -11.28
C LEU A 92 -8.39 -6.61 -11.90
N ASN A 93 -9.04 -5.76 -11.12
CA ASN A 93 -10.01 -4.84 -11.69
C ASN A 93 -9.29 -3.84 -12.60
N SER A 94 -9.79 -3.65 -13.83
CA SER A 94 -9.17 -2.75 -14.80
C SER A 94 -9.12 -1.28 -14.34
N ASN A 95 -9.92 -0.91 -13.34
CA ASN A 95 -9.90 0.42 -12.73
C ASN A 95 -8.79 0.61 -11.66
N ARG A 96 -8.02 -0.43 -11.34
CA ARG A 96 -6.83 -0.34 -10.48
C ARG A 96 -5.59 -0.14 -11.31
N ASN A 97 -5.15 -1.22 -11.94
CA ASN A 97 -3.93 -1.29 -12.74
C ASN A 97 -4.31 -1.80 -14.14
N PRO A 98 -4.61 -0.89 -15.10
CA PRO A 98 -5.04 -1.28 -16.43
C PRO A 98 -4.04 -2.21 -17.12
N ASN A 99 -4.54 -3.26 -17.78
CA ASN A 99 -3.75 -4.26 -18.51
C ASN A 99 -2.83 -5.15 -17.67
N TRP A 100 -2.88 -5.07 -16.33
CA TRP A 100 -2.09 -5.96 -15.48
C TRP A 100 -2.68 -7.37 -15.51
N THR A 101 -1.79 -8.34 -15.66
CA THR A 101 -2.09 -9.75 -15.49
C THR A 101 -1.99 -10.15 -14.01
N GLN A 102 -2.45 -11.36 -13.70
CA GLN A 102 -2.23 -11.94 -12.37
C GLN A 102 -0.72 -12.07 -12.05
N GLY A 103 0.10 -12.45 -13.03
CA GLY A 103 1.54 -12.57 -12.84
C GLY A 103 2.21 -11.24 -12.48
N ASP A 104 1.77 -10.14 -13.08
CA ASP A 104 2.29 -8.80 -12.78
C ASP A 104 1.99 -8.41 -11.34
N ALA A 105 0.73 -8.58 -10.89
CA ALA A 105 0.33 -8.31 -9.52
C ALA A 105 1.09 -9.18 -8.51
N GLU A 106 1.20 -10.49 -8.77
CA GLU A 106 1.94 -11.40 -7.91
C GLU A 106 3.43 -11.03 -7.85
N ALA A 107 4.06 -10.62 -8.95
CA ALA A 107 5.46 -10.19 -8.94
C ALA A 107 5.68 -8.97 -8.01
N TYR A 108 4.75 -8.01 -8.02
CA TYR A 108 4.77 -6.88 -7.10
C TYR A 108 4.60 -7.32 -5.64
N PHE A 109 3.64 -8.19 -5.36
CA PHE A 109 3.45 -8.69 -3.99
C PHE A 109 4.66 -9.50 -3.50
N ARG A 110 5.31 -10.30 -4.36
CA ARG A 110 6.55 -11.02 -3.98
C ARG A 110 7.66 -10.05 -3.65
N HIS A 111 7.87 -9.04 -4.49
CA HIS A 111 8.95 -8.07 -4.30
C HIS A 111 8.74 -7.17 -3.09
N TYR A 112 7.55 -6.58 -2.94
CA TYR A 112 7.30 -5.57 -1.92
C TYR A 112 6.75 -6.14 -0.61
N LEU A 113 5.98 -7.24 -0.64
CA LEU A 113 5.36 -7.80 0.57
C LEU A 113 5.98 -9.14 1.02
N GLY A 114 6.96 -9.68 0.28
CA GLY A 114 7.70 -10.89 0.68
C GLY A 114 6.87 -12.17 0.62
N VAL A 115 5.82 -12.21 -0.21
CA VAL A 115 5.02 -13.43 -0.43
C VAL A 115 5.79 -14.44 -1.27
N THR A 116 5.49 -15.73 -1.15
CA THR A 116 6.19 -16.83 -1.84
C THR A 116 5.30 -17.56 -2.82
#